data_AF-A0A381FNA8-F1
#
_entry.id   AF-A0A381FNA8-F1
#
_cell.length_a   1.000
_cell.length_b   1.000
_cell.length_c   1.000
_cell.angle_alpha   90.00
_cell.angle_beta   90.00
_cell.angle_gamma   90.00
#
_symmetry.space_group_name_H-M   'P 1'
#
loop_
_entity.id
_entity.type
_entity.pdbx_description
1 polymer ?
#
loop_
_entity_poly.entity_id
_entity_poly.type
_entity_poly.pdbx_seq_one_letter_code
_entity_poly.pdbx_strand_id
1 'polypeptide(L)'
;MKAKTLITLFCIILIQFFQAQIDDKFYQPSKELKPIENLKYEEISYPVDKDTITAIVLKPNSSKPKATILFFHGAAGNVSTYTFMTKPLVESGFQVIMVDFRGYGKSTGTPTHVNIAQDGQKFLTISQGQKM
;
A
#
# COMPACT_ATOMS: atom_id res chain seq x y z
N MET A 1 12.98 48.03 15.76
CA MET A 1 13.31 46.74 16.39
C MET A 1 12.08 45.88 16.69
N LYS A 2 11.02 46.42 17.33
CA LYS A 2 9.82 45.65 17.76
C LYS A 2 9.07 44.93 16.63
N ALA A 3 8.87 45.56 15.47
CA ALA A 3 8.14 44.94 14.36
C ALA A 3 8.86 43.73 13.75
N LYS A 4 10.20 43.80 13.61
CA LYS A 4 11.00 42.68 13.10
C LYS A 4 10.92 41.48 14.04
N THR A 5 11.07 41.71 15.34
CA THR A 5 10.94 40.65 16.36
C THR A 5 9.54 40.00 16.35
N LEU A 6 8.48 40.81 16.21
CA LEU A 6 7.11 40.30 16.15
C LEU A 6 6.85 39.45 14.89
N ILE A 7 7.34 39.91 13.73
CA ILE A 7 7.26 39.15 12.48
C ILE A 7 8.04 37.84 12.59
N THR A 8 9.25 37.87 13.16
CA THR A 8 10.05 36.64 13.37
C THR A 8 9.34 35.65 14.27
N LEU A 9 8.77 36.09 15.40
CA LEU A 9 7.98 35.23 16.28
C LEU A 9 6.75 34.65 15.58
N PHE A 10 6.03 35.47 14.81
CA PHE A 10 4.89 35.04 14.02
C PHE A 10 5.27 33.98 12.97
N CYS A 11 6.39 34.17 12.26
CA CYS A 11 6.90 33.18 11.30
C CYS A 11 7.31 31.88 11.99
N ILE A 12 7.97 31.92 13.15
CA ILE A 12 8.34 30.70 13.92
C ILE A 12 7.08 29.95 14.35
N ILE A 13 6.06 30.67 14.84
CA ILE A 13 4.78 30.09 15.23
C ILE A 13 4.10 29.44 14.02
N LEU A 14 4.06 30.12 12.87
CA LEU A 14 3.53 29.56 11.62
C LEU A 14 4.23 28.26 11.23
N ILE A 15 5.56 28.21 11.28
CA ILE A 15 6.34 27.02 10.92
C ILE A 15 6.00 25.81 11.82
N GLN A 16 5.67 26.03 13.09
CA GLN A 16 5.25 24.95 14.00
C GLN A 16 3.90 24.31 13.61
N PHE A 17 3.03 25.07 12.93
CA PHE A 17 1.75 24.58 12.43
C PHE A 17 1.83 23.93 11.05
N PHE A 18 2.91 24.17 10.29
CA PHE A 18 3.22 23.40 9.09
C PHE A 18 3.78 22.03 9.50
N GLN A 19 2.90 21.13 9.92
CA GLN A 19 3.16 19.69 9.90
C GLN A 19 3.35 19.33 8.43
N ALA A 20 4.59 19.38 7.91
CA ALA A 20 4.95 19.20 6.51
C ALA A 20 4.69 17.76 6.01
N GLN A 21 3.49 17.22 6.25
CA GLN A 21 2.97 16.01 5.66
C GLN A 21 2.47 16.35 4.27
N ILE A 22 3.37 16.21 3.31
CA ILE A 22 3.06 16.28 1.89
C ILE A 22 2.58 14.89 1.40
N ASP A 23 1.85 14.16 2.26
CA ASP A 23 1.40 12.78 2.04
C ASP A 23 0.60 12.67 0.73
N ASP A 24 -0.21 13.68 0.41
CA ASP A 24 -1.01 13.78 -0.81
C ASP A 24 -0.19 13.91 -2.09
N LYS A 25 1.09 14.33 -2.00
CA LYS A 25 2.03 14.34 -3.14
C LYS A 25 2.85 13.06 -3.23
N PHE A 26 3.12 12.41 -2.10
CA PHE A 26 3.83 11.12 -2.05
C PHE A 26 2.93 9.95 -2.44
N TYR A 27 1.66 9.98 -2.05
CA TYR A 27 0.70 8.89 -2.25
C TYR A 27 -0.39 9.31 -3.20
N GLN A 28 -0.51 8.59 -4.32
CA GLN A 28 -1.45 8.85 -5.41
C GLN A 28 -2.40 7.64 -5.58
N PRO A 29 -3.26 7.37 -4.58
CA PRO A 29 -4.14 6.22 -4.62
C PRO A 29 -5.12 6.29 -5.79
N SER A 30 -5.31 5.16 -6.48
CA SER A 30 -6.35 5.01 -7.50
C SER A 30 -7.34 3.93 -7.11
N LYS A 31 -8.63 4.25 -7.25
CA LYS A 31 -9.77 3.34 -7.10
C LYS A 31 -10.12 2.56 -8.36
N GLU A 32 -9.60 3.00 -9.51
CA GLU A 32 -9.89 2.37 -10.79
C GLU A 32 -9.05 1.10 -10.96
N LEU A 33 -9.71 -0.05 -11.01
CA LEU A 33 -9.07 -1.35 -11.18
C LEU A 33 -9.10 -1.75 -12.65
N LYS A 34 -7.93 -2.14 -13.18
CA LYS A 34 -7.82 -2.75 -14.49
C LYS A 34 -8.13 -4.24 -14.40
N PRO A 35 -8.72 -4.86 -15.43
CA PRO A 35 -8.89 -6.31 -15.48
C PRO A 35 -7.53 -7.03 -15.33
N ILE A 36 -7.47 -8.02 -14.45
CA ILE A 36 -6.29 -8.88 -14.28
C ILE A 36 -6.49 -10.10 -15.18
N GLU A 37 -5.82 -10.09 -16.34
CA GLU A 37 -5.96 -11.14 -17.33
C GLU A 37 -4.91 -12.26 -17.14
N ASN A 38 -5.33 -13.50 -17.42
CA ASN A 38 -4.44 -14.68 -17.47
C ASN A 38 -3.71 -15.02 -16.16
N LEU A 39 -4.25 -14.59 -15.01
CA LEU A 39 -3.73 -14.94 -13.69
C LEU A 39 -4.87 -15.45 -12.82
N LYS A 40 -4.63 -16.56 -12.11
CA LYS A 40 -5.52 -17.03 -11.06
C LYS A 40 -5.22 -16.23 -9.79
N TYR A 41 -6.24 -15.68 -9.16
CA TYR A 41 -6.06 -14.94 -7.93
C TYR A 41 -7.23 -15.10 -6.98
N GLU A 42 -6.95 -14.87 -5.70
CA GLU A 42 -7.95 -14.75 -4.64
C GLU A 42 -7.83 -13.37 -4.00
N GLU A 43 -8.94 -12.77 -3.60
CA GLU A 43 -8.95 -11.53 -2.85
C GLU A 43 -9.04 -11.82 -1.36
N ILE A 44 -8.22 -11.14 -0.57
CA ILE A 44 -8.25 -11.20 0.89
C ILE A 44 -8.38 -9.80 1.46
N SER A 45 -9.07 -9.69 2.59
CA SER A 45 -9.29 -8.42 3.27
C SER A 45 -9.14 -8.57 4.78
N TYR A 46 -8.48 -7.60 5.40
CA TYR A 46 -8.24 -7.61 6.83
C TYR A 46 -8.48 -6.23 7.44
N PRO A 47 -9.08 -6.16 8.64
CA PRO A 47 -9.19 -4.90 9.37
C PRO A 47 -7.83 -4.44 9.90
N VAL A 48 -7.56 -3.14 9.75
CA VAL A 48 -6.42 -2.43 10.33
C VAL A 48 -6.94 -1.12 10.92
N ASP A 49 -6.95 -1.07 12.25
CA ASP A 49 -7.63 -0.03 13.03
C ASP A 49 -9.12 0.08 12.66
N LYS A 50 -9.53 1.22 12.08
CA LYS A 50 -10.89 1.48 11.61
C LYS A 50 -11.11 1.19 10.12
N ASP A 51 -10.03 0.87 9.40
CA ASP A 51 -10.02 0.68 7.96
C ASP A 51 -9.91 -0.79 7.56
N THR A 52 -10.28 -1.10 6.33
CA THR A 52 -10.12 -2.43 5.73
C THR A 52 -9.07 -2.38 4.64
N ILE A 53 -8.07 -3.25 4.75
CA ILE A 53 -6.97 -3.34 3.79
C ILE A 53 -7.12 -4.62 2.99
N THR A 54 -7.05 -4.48 1.68
CA THR A 54 -7.25 -5.56 0.72
C THR A 54 -5.94 -5.96 0.06
N ALA A 55 -5.82 -7.22 -0.29
CA ALA A 55 -4.74 -7.74 -1.11
C ALA A 55 -5.29 -8.77 -2.09
N ILE A 56 -4.53 -9.02 -3.15
CA ILE A 56 -4.74 -10.16 -4.04
C ILE A 56 -3.63 -11.18 -3.84
N VAL A 57 -3.98 -12.46 -3.85
CA VAL A 57 -3.06 -13.59 -3.81
C VAL A 57 -3.03 -14.20 -5.19
N LEU A 58 -2.01 -13.87 -5.98
CA LEU A 58 -1.78 -14.47 -7.29
C LEU A 58 -1.21 -15.88 -7.12
N LYS A 59 -1.85 -16.87 -7.74
CA LYS A 59 -1.48 -18.28 -7.64
C LYS A 59 -0.79 -18.77 -8.91
N PRO A 60 0.35 -19.47 -8.79
CA PRO A 60 0.96 -20.12 -9.94
C PRO A 60 0.09 -21.28 -10.45
N ASN A 61 0.34 -21.73 -11.68
CA ASN A 61 -0.38 -22.89 -12.23
C ASN A 61 0.01 -24.22 -11.56
N SER A 62 1.14 -24.27 -10.86
CA SER A 62 1.59 -25.44 -10.09
C SER A 62 0.73 -25.67 -8.84
N SER A 63 0.49 -26.93 -8.49
CA SER A 63 -0.28 -27.30 -7.28
C SER A 63 0.37 -26.84 -5.97
N LYS A 64 1.70 -26.65 -5.95
CA LYS A 64 2.45 -26.14 -4.80
C LYS A 64 3.38 -24.99 -5.25
N PRO A 65 3.27 -23.79 -4.66
CA PRO A 65 4.19 -22.69 -4.94
C PRO A 65 5.62 -23.01 -4.49
N LYS A 66 6.62 -22.48 -5.21
CA LYS A 66 8.05 -22.56 -4.82
C LYS A 66 8.33 -21.78 -3.53
N ALA A 67 7.74 -20.60 -3.43
CA ALA A 67 7.72 -19.73 -2.27
C ALA A 67 6.58 -18.72 -2.42
N THR A 68 6.30 -17.99 -1.35
CA THR A 68 5.37 -16.85 -1.34
C THR A 68 6.18 -15.56 -1.28
N ILE A 69 5.86 -14.63 -2.18
CA ILE A 69 6.44 -13.29 -2.25
C ILE A 69 5.38 -12.30 -1.79
N LEU A 70 5.70 -11.50 -0.77
CA LEU A 70 4.90 -10.35 -0.39
C LEU A 70 5.37 -9.13 -1.19
N PHE A 71 4.49 -8.57 -2.00
CA PHE A 71 4.77 -7.45 -2.89
C PHE A 71 3.98 -6.21 -2.46
N PHE A 72 4.70 -5.12 -2.27
CA PHE A 72 4.15 -3.80 -2.02
C PHE A 72 4.35 -2.93 -3.25
N HIS A 73 3.27 -2.39 -3.79
CA HIS A 73 3.32 -1.54 -4.97
C HIS A 73 3.87 -0.14 -4.66
N GLY A 74 4.13 0.65 -5.70
CA GLY A 74 4.67 2.00 -5.58
C GLY A 74 3.64 3.07 -5.21
N ALA A 75 4.04 4.33 -5.37
CA ALA A 75 3.27 5.50 -4.95
C ALA A 75 1.92 5.71 -5.65
N ALA A 76 1.70 5.19 -6.86
CA ALA A 76 0.50 5.47 -7.66
C ALA A 76 -0.25 4.20 -8.02
N GLY A 77 -1.50 4.31 -8.49
CA GLY A 77 -2.24 3.16 -9.02
C GLY A 77 -2.84 2.26 -7.93
N ASN A 78 -2.67 0.95 -8.07
CA ASN A 78 -3.13 -0.12 -7.17
C ASN A 78 -2.59 -1.48 -7.66
N VAL A 79 -2.91 -2.58 -6.98
CA VAL A 79 -2.44 -3.94 -7.33
C VAL A 79 -2.65 -4.30 -8.80
N SER A 80 -3.79 -3.93 -9.41
CA SER A 80 -4.07 -4.25 -10.82
C SER A 80 -3.08 -3.57 -11.78
N THR A 81 -2.60 -2.37 -11.41
CA THR A 81 -1.62 -1.59 -12.18
C THR A 81 -0.25 -2.26 -12.23
N TYR A 82 0.14 -2.97 -11.16
CA TYR A 82 1.47 -3.56 -11.01
C TYR A 82 1.54 -5.04 -11.38
N THR A 83 0.43 -5.64 -11.84
CA THR A 83 0.39 -7.06 -12.23
C THR A 83 1.44 -7.40 -13.30
N PHE A 84 1.81 -6.47 -14.17
CA PHE A 84 2.89 -6.69 -15.14
C PHE A 84 4.25 -6.97 -14.50
N MET A 85 4.53 -6.44 -13.29
CA MET A 85 5.77 -6.70 -12.56
C MET A 85 5.76 -8.06 -11.86
N THR A 86 4.60 -8.51 -11.40
CA THR A 86 4.47 -9.74 -10.61
C THR A 86 4.14 -10.96 -11.45
N LYS A 87 3.54 -10.79 -12.64
CA LYS A 87 3.20 -11.87 -13.57
C LYS A 87 4.37 -12.82 -13.87
N PRO A 88 5.60 -12.34 -14.20
CA PRO A 88 6.74 -13.24 -14.44
C PRO A 88 7.12 -14.11 -13.22
N LEU A 89 6.90 -13.60 -12.00
CA LEU A 89 7.13 -14.37 -10.76
C LEU A 89 6.10 -15.49 -10.63
N VAL A 90 4.83 -15.17 -10.91
CA VAL A 90 3.74 -16.17 -10.87
C VAL A 90 3.93 -17.25 -11.92
N GLU A 91 4.27 -16.86 -13.14
CA GLU A 91 4.59 -17.79 -14.24
C GLU A 91 5.82 -18.65 -13.93
N SER A 92 6.76 -18.13 -13.14
CA SER A 92 7.93 -18.87 -12.65
C SER A 92 7.62 -19.81 -11.48
N GLY A 93 6.37 -19.91 -11.03
CA GLY A 93 5.94 -20.85 -9.98
C GLY A 93 5.93 -20.27 -8.56
N PHE A 94 6.00 -18.94 -8.39
CA PHE A 94 5.87 -18.29 -7.10
C PHE A 94 4.42 -17.86 -6.83
N GLN A 95 3.99 -17.92 -5.57
CA GLN A 95 2.78 -17.23 -5.13
C GLN A 95 3.14 -15.79 -4.81
N VAL A 96 2.28 -14.84 -5.20
CA VAL A 96 2.53 -13.42 -4.93
C VAL A 96 1.33 -12.80 -4.23
N ILE A 97 1.54 -12.27 -3.03
CA ILE A 97 0.56 -11.47 -2.29
C ILE A 97 0.83 -10.01 -2.63
N MET A 98 -0.10 -9.34 -3.31
CA MET A 98 0.00 -7.91 -3.62
C MET A 98 -0.99 -7.14 -2.77
N VAL A 99 -0.51 -6.19 -1.98
CA VAL A 99 -1.34 -5.43 -1.04
C VAL A 99 -1.69 -4.07 -1.63
N ASP A 100 -2.96 -3.69 -1.57
CA ASP A 100 -3.40 -2.30 -1.72
C ASP A 100 -3.36 -1.64 -0.35
N PHE A 101 -2.51 -0.63 -0.16
CA PHE A 101 -2.47 0.16 1.07
C PHE A 101 -3.76 0.98 1.29
N ARG A 102 -3.94 1.57 2.49
CA ARG A 102 -5.07 2.49 2.75
C ARG A 102 -5.24 3.49 1.61
N GLY A 103 -6.49 3.64 1.15
CA GLY A 103 -6.85 4.49 0.02
C GLY A 103 -6.60 3.90 -1.39
N TYR A 104 -5.72 2.91 -1.56
CA TYR A 104 -5.48 2.27 -2.87
C TYR A 104 -6.52 1.20 -3.18
N GLY A 105 -6.84 1.01 -4.46
CA GLY A 105 -7.74 -0.04 -4.95
C GLY A 105 -8.98 -0.21 -4.09
N LYS A 106 -9.19 -1.42 -3.54
CA LYS A 106 -10.38 -1.71 -2.71
C LYS A 106 -10.20 -1.37 -1.21
N SER A 107 -9.00 -1.00 -0.77
CA SER A 107 -8.72 -0.64 0.62
C SER A 107 -9.37 0.68 1.02
N THR A 108 -9.89 0.79 2.24
CA THR A 108 -10.51 2.03 2.74
C THR A 108 -9.48 3.00 3.30
N GLY A 109 -9.94 4.18 3.73
CA GLY A 109 -9.09 5.17 4.41
C GLY A 109 -8.29 6.05 3.48
N THR A 110 -7.27 6.71 4.05
CA THR A 110 -6.38 7.65 3.36
C THR A 110 -4.94 7.32 3.73
N PRO A 111 -4.02 7.21 2.76
CA PRO A 111 -2.64 6.87 3.05
C PRO A 111 -1.93 8.03 3.74
N THR A 112 -1.11 7.72 4.73
CA THR A 112 -0.14 8.62 5.35
C THR A 112 1.17 7.86 5.58
N HIS A 113 2.27 8.59 5.71
CA HIS A 113 3.57 7.97 6.04
C HIS A 113 3.54 7.08 7.28
N VAL A 114 2.69 7.40 8.27
CA VAL A 114 2.58 6.64 9.52
C VAL A 114 1.77 5.35 9.31
N ASN A 115 0.67 5.43 8.56
CA ASN A 115 -0.33 4.37 8.55
C ASN A 115 -0.01 3.27 7.52
N ILE A 116 0.70 3.59 6.44
CA ILE A 116 1.14 2.61 5.43
C ILE A 116 2.11 1.59 6.02
N ALA A 117 2.97 2.00 6.95
CA ALA A 117 3.87 1.08 7.64
C ALA A 117 3.09 0.04 8.46
N GLN A 118 1.98 0.43 9.07
CA GLN A 118 1.12 -0.48 9.84
C GLN A 118 0.41 -1.49 8.92
N ASP A 119 -0.10 -1.03 7.77
CA ASP A 119 -0.71 -1.90 6.76
C ASP A 119 0.32 -2.95 6.27
N GLY A 120 1.54 -2.52 5.95
CA GLY A 120 2.62 -3.41 5.52
C GLY A 120 3.00 -4.42 6.60
N GLN A 121 3.14 -3.97 7.86
CA GLN A 121 3.42 -4.85 8.99
C GLN A 121 2.31 -5.88 9.21
N LYS A 122 1.04 -5.49 9.06
CA LYS A 122 -0.09 -6.41 9.17
C LYS A 122 0.02 -7.54 8.15
N PHE A 123 0.27 -7.21 6.89
CA PHE A 123 0.36 -8.21 5.82
C PHE A 123 1.64 -9.04 5.87
N LEU A 124 2.74 -8.48 6.38
CA LEU A 124 3.93 -9.28 6.69
C LEU A 124 3.61 -10.37 7.71
N THR A 125 2.97 -10.01 8.83
CA THR A 125 2.56 -10.98 9.86
C THR A 125 1.59 -12.03 9.31
N ILE A 126 0.60 -11.62 8.51
CA ILE A 126 -0.33 -12.57 7.86
C ILE A 126 0.44 -13.54 6.96
N SER A 127 1.32 -13.03 6.10
CA SER A 127 2.08 -13.86 5.15
C SER A 127 2.98 -14.90 5.83
N GLN A 128 3.40 -14.66 7.08
CA GLN A 128 4.21 -15.59 7.88
C GLN A 128 3.36 -16.59 8.67
N GLY A 129 2.20 -16.17 9.19
CA GLY A 129 1.31 -17.02 9.99
C GLY A 129 0.43 -17.95 9.18
N GLN A 130 0.15 -17.59 7.93
CA GLN A 130 -0.60 -18.42 7.01
C GLN A 130 0.37 -19.37 6.30
N LYS A 131 0.27 -20.69 6.59
CA LYS A 131 0.75 -21.72 5.66
C LYS A 131 -0.16 -21.70 4.42
N MET A 132 -0.09 -20.65 3.61
CA MET A 132 -0.77 -20.56 2.31
C MET A 132 0.03 -21.27 1.23
#